data_AF-A0A3T2C9D6-F1
#
_entry.id   AF-A0A3T2C9D6-F1
#
_cell.length_a   1.000
_cell.length_b   1.000
_cell.length_c   1.000
_cell.angle_alpha   90.00
_cell.angle_beta   90.00
_cell.angle_gamma   90.00
#
_symmetry.space_group_name_H-M   'P 1'
#
loop_
_entity.id
_entity.type
_entity.pdbx_description
1 polymer ?
#
loop_
_entity_poly.entity_id
_entity_poly.type
_entity_poly.pdbx_seq_one_letter_code
_entity_poly.pdbx_strand_id
1 'polypeptide(L)'
;MKINLEQVYILESTMRLRYSPLQLRHNLKIFFIALLFVMWFQGFIMGVLPGDFAGERINMILLAILVILYILLYPRKITIKFQNLQYVLAICVYQLTIFMGTKIFYFAIFYTLKYEFRVDFAVSSIKLAYIALFVIWFLTFIVFSVHFRRRLIRGDFREGSALQKKRGNIGLKLSKGMYISIGCFFALILVSRVVGGVMEDVVYCLSFFIGILITLAGVSLFPEHLFTAYCKFKIKEFHIEG
;
A
#
# COMPACT_ATOMS: atom_id res chain seq x y z
N MET A 1 -13.77 22.34 8.95
CA MET A 1 -13.90 21.86 7.56
C MET A 1 -15.40 21.72 7.23
N LYS A 2 -15.98 22.66 6.47
CA LYS A 2 -17.36 22.52 5.94
C LYS A 2 -17.30 21.65 4.69
N ILE A 3 -17.76 20.41 4.78
CA ILE A 3 -17.89 19.51 3.63
C ILE A 3 -19.15 19.93 2.90
N ASN A 4 -19.03 20.23 1.61
CA ASN A 4 -20.17 20.64 0.80
C ASN A 4 -20.98 19.38 0.45
N LEU A 5 -22.31 19.41 0.61
CA LEU A 5 -23.19 18.27 0.29
C LEU A 5 -22.99 17.77 -1.15
N GLU A 6 -22.64 18.68 -2.07
CA GLU A 6 -22.32 18.35 -3.45
C GLU A 6 -21.09 17.43 -3.58
N GLN A 7 -20.06 17.59 -2.73
CA GLN A 7 -18.88 16.72 -2.73
C GLN A 7 -19.22 15.30 -2.25
N VAL A 8 -20.19 15.17 -1.35
CA VAL A 8 -20.69 13.88 -0.86
C VAL A 8 -21.43 13.15 -1.98
N TYR A 9 -22.33 13.84 -2.69
CA TYR A 9 -23.06 13.30 -3.85
C TYR A 9 -22.13 12.89 -5.00
N ILE A 10 -21.10 13.69 -5.28
CA ILE A 10 -20.09 13.38 -6.32
C ILE A 10 -19.40 12.04 -6.05
N LEU A 11 -19.17 11.70 -4.78
CA LEU A 11 -18.50 10.46 -4.39
C LEU A 11 -19.44 9.29 -4.12
N GLU A 12 -20.75 9.51 -3.98
CA GLU A 12 -21.67 8.46 -3.58
C GLU A 12 -21.62 7.26 -4.54
N SER A 13 -21.57 7.52 -5.85
CA SER A 13 -21.43 6.46 -6.88
C SER A 13 -20.05 5.76 -6.82
N THR A 14 -18.97 6.50 -6.56
CA THR A 14 -17.62 5.95 -6.38
C THR A 14 -17.48 5.16 -5.07
N MET A 15 -18.23 5.53 -4.04
CA MET A 15 -18.27 4.88 -2.73
C MET A 15 -19.18 3.64 -2.72
N ARG A 16 -20.28 3.63 -3.48
CA ARG A 16 -21.12 2.44 -3.75
C ARG A 16 -20.36 1.36 -4.54
N LEU A 17 -19.40 1.76 -5.37
CA LEU A 17 -18.50 0.86 -6.11
C LEU A 17 -17.41 0.20 -5.24
N ARG A 18 -17.22 0.61 -3.97
CA ARG A 18 -16.20 0.03 -3.09
C ARG A 18 -16.77 -1.13 -2.28
N TYR A 19 -15.92 -2.14 -2.08
CA TYR A 19 -16.26 -3.45 -1.49
C TYR A 19 -17.32 -3.37 -0.38
N SER A 20 -18.37 -4.18 -0.52
CA SER A 20 -19.35 -4.39 0.55
C SER A 20 -18.64 -4.87 1.83
N PRO A 21 -19.19 -4.63 3.04
CA PRO A 21 -18.61 -5.12 4.30
C PRO A 21 -18.28 -6.61 4.28
N LEU A 22 -19.07 -7.40 3.56
CA LEU A 22 -18.87 -8.84 3.34
C LEU A 22 -17.69 -9.13 2.40
N GLN A 23 -17.51 -8.36 1.33
CA GLN A 23 -16.34 -8.46 0.45
C GLN A 23 -15.07 -7.96 1.16
N LEU A 24 -15.17 -6.88 1.93
CA LEU A 24 -14.08 -6.35 2.74
C LEU A 24 -13.61 -7.39 3.77
N ARG A 25 -14.54 -8.10 4.41
CA ARG A 25 -14.25 -9.24 5.30
C ARG A 25 -13.47 -10.34 4.59
N HIS A 26 -13.83 -10.66 3.36
CA HIS A 26 -13.15 -11.69 2.57
C HIS A 26 -11.73 -11.25 2.18
N ASN A 27 -11.59 -10.03 1.67
CA ASN A 27 -10.31 -9.47 1.24
C ASN A 27 -9.34 -9.23 2.40
N LEU A 28 -9.85 -8.98 3.61
CA LEU A 28 -9.02 -8.80 4.81
C LEU A 28 -8.10 -10.00 5.04
N LYS A 29 -8.57 -11.23 4.80
CA LYS A 29 -7.76 -12.45 4.92
C LYS A 29 -6.52 -12.39 4.04
N ILE A 30 -6.72 -11.99 2.78
CA ILE A 30 -5.65 -11.88 1.78
C ILE A 30 -4.65 -10.80 2.22
N PHE A 31 -5.13 -9.66 2.71
CA PHE A 31 -4.25 -8.60 3.22
C PHE A 31 -3.46 -9.03 4.46
N PHE A 32 -4.05 -9.80 5.37
CA PHE A 32 -3.33 -10.36 6.51
C PHE A 32 -2.25 -11.36 6.08
N ILE A 33 -2.56 -12.26 5.14
CA ILE A 33 -1.57 -13.21 4.59
C ILE A 33 -0.44 -12.45 3.90
N ALA A 34 -0.76 -11.44 3.09
CA ALA A 34 0.24 -10.61 2.44
C ALA A 34 1.12 -9.86 3.45
N LEU A 35 0.51 -9.32 4.51
CA LEU A 35 1.21 -8.65 5.60
C LEU A 35 2.17 -9.61 6.32
N LEU A 36 1.72 -10.82 6.67
CA LEU A 36 2.55 -11.85 7.29
C LEU A 36 3.76 -12.20 6.42
N PHE A 37 3.53 -12.45 5.13
CA PHE A 37 4.60 -12.78 4.19
C PHE A 37 5.64 -11.65 4.11
N VAL A 38 5.17 -10.41 3.94
CA VAL A 38 6.02 -9.23 3.86
C VAL A 38 6.83 -9.04 5.15
N MET A 39 6.21 -9.18 6.33
CA MET A 39 6.90 -9.03 7.61
C MET A 39 7.95 -10.11 7.84
N TRP A 40 7.65 -11.37 7.49
CA TRP A 40 8.61 -12.48 7.56
C TRP A 40 9.81 -12.25 6.63
N PHE A 41 9.57 -11.93 5.36
CA PHE A 41 10.64 -11.69 4.38
C PHE A 41 11.52 -10.49 4.77
N GLN A 42 10.91 -9.47 5.34
CA GLN A 42 11.63 -8.31 5.85
C GLN A 42 12.50 -8.64 7.07
N GLY A 43 12.08 -9.56 7.95
CA GLY A 43 12.91 -10.05 9.06
C GLY A 43 14.23 -10.64 8.56
N PHE A 44 14.18 -11.41 7.48
CA PHE A 44 15.37 -11.95 6.82
C PHE A 44 16.33 -10.86 6.33
N ILE A 45 15.84 -9.86 5.60
CA ILE A 45 16.69 -8.77 5.06
C ILE A 45 17.30 -7.94 6.19
N MET A 46 16.48 -7.56 7.18
CA MET A 46 16.89 -6.65 8.25
C MET A 46 17.74 -7.33 9.32
N GLY A 47 17.56 -8.63 9.56
CA GLY A 47 18.32 -9.39 10.54
C GLY A 47 19.82 -9.44 10.26
N VAL A 48 20.23 -9.15 9.03
CA VAL A 48 21.65 -9.08 8.68
C VAL A 48 22.24 -7.66 8.72
N LEU A 49 21.41 -6.63 8.80
CA LEU A 49 21.90 -5.26 8.89
C LEU A 49 22.36 -4.97 10.31
N PRO A 50 23.42 -4.15 10.49
CA PRO A 50 23.97 -3.87 11.81
C PRO A 50 23.00 -3.03 12.63
N GLY A 51 22.83 -3.42 13.90
CA GLY A 51 21.81 -2.90 14.81
C GLY A 51 20.53 -3.75 14.73
N ASP A 52 19.92 -4.04 15.88
CA ASP A 52 18.70 -4.85 15.99
C ASP A 52 17.48 -4.08 15.45
N PHE A 53 17.51 -3.82 14.13
CA PHE A 53 16.46 -3.18 13.35
C PHE A 53 15.53 -4.20 12.72
N ALA A 54 15.82 -5.49 12.92
CA ALA A 54 14.80 -6.51 12.98
C ALA A 54 13.84 -6.10 14.10
N GLY A 55 12.97 -5.13 13.83
CA GLY A 55 11.88 -4.72 14.71
C GLY A 55 10.84 -5.83 14.84
N GLU A 56 11.24 -7.10 14.72
CA GLU A 56 10.46 -8.32 14.89
C GLU A 56 9.62 -8.22 16.15
N ARG A 57 10.15 -7.71 17.27
CA ARG A 57 9.35 -7.56 18.49
C ARG A 57 8.20 -6.55 18.33
N ILE A 58 8.46 -5.35 17.82
CA ILE A 58 7.44 -4.30 17.64
C ILE A 58 6.42 -4.73 16.56
N ASN A 59 6.92 -5.30 15.48
CA ASN A 59 6.15 -5.80 14.35
C ASN A 59 5.25 -6.96 14.77
N MET A 60 5.74 -7.90 15.58
CA MET A 60 4.97 -9.04 16.08
C MET A 60 3.92 -8.62 17.11
N ILE A 61 4.20 -7.64 17.97
CA ILE A 61 3.19 -7.07 18.88
C ILE A 61 2.08 -6.38 18.06
N LEU A 62 2.44 -5.55 17.08
CA LEU A 62 1.47 -4.88 16.22
C LEU A 62 0.62 -5.90 15.44
N LEU A 63 1.26 -6.94 14.91
CA LEU A 63 0.60 -8.03 14.20
C LEU A 63 -0.37 -8.78 15.13
N ALA A 64 0.04 -9.09 16.36
CA ALA A 64 -0.82 -9.75 17.35
C ALA A 64 -2.06 -8.91 17.65
N ILE A 65 -1.90 -7.59 17.87
CA ILE A 65 -3.02 -6.66 18.07
C ILE A 65 -3.97 -6.68 16.85
N LEU A 66 -3.42 -6.62 15.63
CA LEU A 66 -4.21 -6.63 14.40
C LEU A 66 -4.97 -7.96 14.22
N VAL A 67 -4.35 -9.09 14.51
CA VAL A 67 -4.97 -10.42 14.44
C VAL A 67 -6.10 -10.55 15.47
N ILE A 68 -5.89 -10.10 16.71
CA ILE A 68 -6.92 -10.08 17.75
C ILE A 68 -8.12 -9.23 17.28
N LEU A 69 -7.87 -8.02 16.79
CA LEU A 69 -8.93 -7.15 16.25
C LEU A 69 -9.68 -7.80 15.08
N TYR A 70 -8.97 -8.51 14.20
CA TYR A 70 -9.58 -9.23 13.10
C TYR A 70 -10.49 -10.36 13.58
N ILE A 71 -10.03 -11.19 14.52
CA ILE A 71 -10.83 -12.29 15.09
C ILE A 71 -12.08 -11.75 15.78
N LEU A 72 -11.95 -10.67 16.56
CA LEU A 72 -13.08 -10.02 17.23
C LEU A 72 -14.14 -9.49 16.25
N LEU A 73 -13.72 -8.97 15.08
CA LEU A 73 -14.60 -8.39 14.07
C LEU A 73 -15.07 -9.39 12.99
N TYR A 74 -14.56 -10.63 13.02
CA TYR A 74 -14.86 -11.67 12.03
C TYR A 74 -16.34 -12.15 12.01
N PRO A 75 -17.05 -12.28 13.16
CA PRO A 75 -18.42 -12.78 13.16
C PRO A 75 -19.36 -11.87 12.37
N ARG A 76 -20.17 -12.45 11.47
CA ARG A 76 -21.02 -11.70 10.51
C ARG A 76 -21.90 -10.63 11.16
N LYS A 77 -22.50 -10.94 12.32
CA LYS A 77 -23.36 -9.99 13.06
C LYS A 77 -22.56 -8.79 13.58
N ILE A 78 -21.33 -9.01 14.03
CA ILE A 78 -20.42 -7.97 14.53
C ILE A 78 -19.86 -7.14 13.37
N THR A 79 -19.46 -7.80 12.27
CA THR A 79 -19.06 -7.17 11.01
C THR A 79 -20.10 -6.14 10.52
N ILE A 80 -21.39 -6.50 10.54
CA ILE A 80 -22.49 -5.62 10.11
C ILE A 80 -22.76 -4.50 11.13
N LYS A 81 -22.62 -4.77 12.43
CA LYS A 81 -22.81 -3.77 13.49
C LYS A 81 -21.66 -2.75 13.57
N PHE A 82 -20.44 -3.17 13.26
CA PHE A 82 -19.20 -2.38 13.37
C PHE A 82 -18.51 -2.19 12.01
N GLN A 83 -19.30 -1.95 10.95
CA GLN A 83 -18.79 -1.78 9.58
C GLN A 83 -17.72 -0.68 9.49
N ASN A 84 -17.89 0.40 10.24
CA ASN A 84 -16.95 1.52 10.21
C ASN A 84 -15.59 1.14 10.82
N LEU A 85 -15.59 0.41 11.93
CA LEU A 85 -14.36 -0.07 12.57
C LEU A 85 -13.65 -1.10 11.69
N GLN A 86 -14.40 -1.98 11.05
CA GLN A 86 -13.84 -2.95 10.11
C GLN A 86 -13.25 -2.27 8.86
N TYR A 87 -13.87 -1.19 8.39
CA TYR A 87 -13.35 -0.37 7.30
C TYR A 87 -12.03 0.31 7.68
N VAL A 88 -11.95 0.90 8.87
CA VAL A 88 -10.70 1.48 9.39
C VAL A 88 -9.62 0.42 9.53
N LEU A 89 -9.95 -0.75 10.10
CA LEU A 89 -9.00 -1.86 10.21
C LEU A 89 -8.45 -2.28 8.84
N ALA A 90 -9.32 -2.39 7.83
CA ALA A 90 -8.90 -2.73 6.47
C ALA A 90 -7.94 -1.69 5.88
N ILE A 91 -8.21 -0.40 6.08
CA ILE A 91 -7.33 0.68 5.64
C ILE A 91 -5.98 0.59 6.34
N CYS A 92 -5.96 0.40 7.66
CA CYS A 92 -4.74 0.30 8.45
C CYS A 92 -3.89 -0.90 8.00
N VAL A 93 -4.50 -2.09 7.86
CA VAL A 93 -3.78 -3.30 7.41
C VAL A 93 -3.23 -3.08 6.01
N TYR A 94 -4.03 -2.55 5.08
CA TYR A 94 -3.60 -2.30 3.71
C TYR A 94 -2.42 -1.32 3.62
N GLN A 95 -2.50 -0.19 4.34
CA GLN A 95 -1.42 0.81 4.36
C GLN A 95 -0.17 0.30 5.06
N LEU A 96 -0.33 -0.51 6.11
CA LEU A 96 0.78 -1.18 6.77
C LEU A 96 1.49 -2.15 5.79
N THR A 97 0.74 -2.96 5.04
CA THR A 97 1.31 -3.84 4.02
C THR A 97 2.10 -3.06 2.97
N ILE A 98 1.57 -1.91 2.50
CA ILE A 98 2.26 -1.03 1.55
C ILE A 98 3.56 -0.48 2.15
N PHE A 99 3.51 0.02 3.39
CA PHE A 99 4.68 0.56 4.07
C PHE A 99 5.76 -0.51 4.26
N MET A 100 5.37 -1.70 4.72
CA MET A 100 6.30 -2.81 4.90
C MET A 100 6.87 -3.31 3.56
N GLY A 101 6.06 -3.35 2.49
CA GLY A 101 6.53 -3.65 1.13
C GLY A 101 7.56 -2.64 0.62
N THR A 102 7.31 -1.34 0.82
CA THR A 102 8.26 -0.28 0.47
C THR A 102 9.56 -0.42 1.25
N LYS A 103 9.46 -0.76 2.54
CA LYS A 103 10.60 -1.00 3.40
C LYS A 103 11.46 -2.18 2.93
N ILE A 104 10.86 -3.28 2.47
CA ILE A 104 11.59 -4.41 1.88
C ILE A 104 12.50 -3.91 0.75
N PHE A 105 11.92 -3.26 -0.26
CA PHE A 105 12.70 -2.84 -1.43
C PHE A 105 13.74 -1.78 -1.09
N TYR A 106 13.43 -0.89 -0.14
CA TYR A 106 14.37 0.12 0.32
C TYR A 106 15.58 -0.49 1.04
N PHE A 107 15.35 -1.43 1.97
CA PHE A 107 16.45 -2.08 2.70
C PHE A 107 17.13 -3.21 1.92
N ALA A 108 16.51 -3.73 0.86
CA ALA A 108 17.16 -4.63 -0.09
C ALA A 108 18.38 -3.96 -0.74
N ILE A 109 18.34 -2.65 -0.99
CA ILE A 109 19.51 -1.89 -1.50
C ILE A 109 20.68 -1.99 -0.52
N PHE A 110 20.44 -1.75 0.78
CA PHE A 110 21.48 -1.83 1.81
C PHE A 110 21.99 -3.26 2.01
N TYR A 111 21.11 -4.24 1.90
CA TYR A 111 21.47 -5.66 1.93
C TYR A 111 22.43 -6.00 0.78
N THR A 112 22.09 -5.61 -0.45
CA THR A 112 22.95 -5.82 -1.62
C THR A 112 24.28 -5.08 -1.50
N LEU A 113 24.28 -3.81 -1.05
CA LEU A 113 25.52 -3.06 -0.81
C LEU A 113 26.43 -3.73 0.22
N LYS A 114 25.86 -4.32 1.28
CA LYS A 114 26.63 -5.02 2.29
C LYS A 114 27.23 -6.33 1.78
N TYR A 115 26.45 -7.13 1.05
CA TYR A 115 26.85 -8.48 0.67
C TYR A 115 27.63 -8.56 -0.64
N GLU A 116 27.17 -7.88 -1.68
CA GLU A 116 27.80 -7.91 -3.00
C GLU A 116 28.98 -6.94 -3.04
N PHE A 117 28.79 -5.73 -2.52
CA PHE A 117 29.79 -4.66 -2.60
C PHE A 117 30.67 -4.53 -1.34
N ARG A 118 30.44 -5.38 -0.33
CA ARG A 118 31.19 -5.40 0.95
C ARG A 118 31.27 -4.04 1.64
N VAL A 119 30.19 -3.25 1.53
CA VAL A 119 30.09 -1.94 2.18
C VAL A 119 29.66 -2.13 3.64
N ASP A 120 30.51 -1.71 4.57
CA ASP A 120 30.17 -1.72 5.99
C ASP A 120 29.35 -0.47 6.37
N PHE A 121 28.25 -0.70 7.09
CA PHE A 121 27.36 0.35 7.56
C PHE A 121 27.44 0.50 9.07
N ALA A 122 27.55 1.74 9.56
CA ALA A 122 27.35 2.02 10.98
C ALA A 122 25.87 1.89 11.35
N VAL A 123 25.59 1.51 12.61
CA VAL A 123 24.22 1.44 13.16
C VAL A 123 23.50 2.79 13.01
N SER A 124 24.20 3.91 13.17
CA SER A 124 23.66 5.26 12.98
C SER A 124 23.17 5.50 11.55
N SER A 125 23.89 5.01 10.54
CA SER A 125 23.52 5.12 9.12
C SER A 125 22.21 4.39 8.83
N ILE A 126 22.04 3.18 9.39
CA ILE A 126 20.81 2.40 9.23
C ILE A 126 19.62 3.07 9.94
N LYS A 127 19.83 3.66 11.14
CA LYS A 127 18.79 4.47 11.82
C LYS A 127 18.34 5.64 10.95
N LEU A 128 19.30 6.38 10.39
CA LEU A 128 19.02 7.53 9.55
C LEU A 128 18.28 7.12 8.28
N ALA A 129 18.65 5.98 7.67
CA ALA A 129 17.94 5.42 6.52
C ALA A 129 16.48 5.06 6.85
N TYR A 130 16.21 4.52 8.04
CA TYR A 130 14.83 4.24 8.48
C TYR A 130 14.01 5.52 8.67
N ILE A 131 14.60 6.53 9.30
CA ILE A 131 13.95 7.85 9.49
C ILE A 131 13.66 8.49 8.12
N ALA A 132 14.63 8.44 7.19
CA ALA A 132 14.46 8.95 5.85
C ALA A 132 13.31 8.26 5.10
N LEU A 133 13.20 6.93 5.20
CA LEU A 133 12.08 6.19 4.61
C LEU A 133 10.73 6.66 5.14
N PHE A 134 10.61 6.87 6.45
CA PHE A 134 9.38 7.36 7.06
C PHE A 134 9.03 8.78 6.57
N VAL A 135 10.02 9.66 6.47
CA VAL A 135 9.84 11.03 5.93
C VAL A 135 9.38 10.98 4.47
N ILE A 136 10.02 10.15 3.62
CA ILE A 136 9.62 9.97 2.21
C ILE A 136 8.18 9.49 2.11
N TRP A 137 7.80 8.50 2.93
CA TRP A 137 6.43 7.98 2.95
C TRP A 137 5.42 9.05 3.37
N PHE A 138 5.73 9.84 4.40
CA PHE A 138 4.87 10.92 4.88
C PHE A 138 4.72 12.05 3.85
N LEU A 139 5.81 12.46 3.19
CA LEU A 139 5.76 13.45 2.11
C LEU A 139 4.92 12.95 0.93
N THR A 140 5.09 11.67 0.57
CA THR A 140 4.30 11.01 -0.49
C THR A 140 2.81 11.06 -0.15
N PHE A 141 2.45 10.77 1.10
CA PHE A 141 1.07 10.89 1.58
C PHE A 141 0.51 12.31 1.48
N ILE A 142 1.28 13.34 1.84
CA ILE A 142 0.85 14.75 1.71
C ILE A 142 0.60 15.10 0.24
N VAL A 143 1.53 14.77 -0.64
CA VAL A 143 1.41 15.05 -2.09
C VAL A 143 0.17 14.40 -2.66
N PHE A 144 -0.08 13.12 -2.35
CA PHE A 144 -1.29 12.45 -2.83
C PHE A 144 -2.57 12.98 -2.20
N SER A 145 -2.52 13.50 -0.96
CA SER A 145 -3.68 14.16 -0.35
C SER A 145 -4.06 15.44 -1.09
N VAL A 146 -3.08 16.26 -1.47
CA VAL A 146 -3.29 17.46 -2.29
C VAL A 146 -3.79 17.10 -3.68
N HIS A 147 -3.19 16.08 -4.31
CA HIS A 147 -3.60 15.58 -5.62
C HIS A 147 -5.04 15.06 -5.62
N PHE A 148 -5.39 14.25 -4.62
CA PHE A 148 -6.75 13.75 -4.42
C PHE A 148 -7.75 14.90 -4.28
N ARG A 149 -7.45 15.91 -3.45
CA ARG A 149 -8.30 17.09 -3.30
C ARG A 149 -8.53 17.83 -4.62
N ARG A 150 -7.47 18.02 -5.42
CA ARG A 150 -7.59 18.67 -6.74
C ARG A 150 -8.51 17.88 -7.67
N ARG A 151 -8.37 16.56 -7.71
CA ARG A 151 -9.25 15.67 -8.49
C ARG A 151 -10.69 15.69 -8.00
N LEU A 152 -10.89 15.78 -6.69
CA LEU A 152 -12.22 15.87 -6.08
C LEU A 152 -12.96 17.14 -6.52
N ILE A 153 -12.27 18.28 -6.47
CA ILE A 153 -12.83 19.59 -6.87
C ILE A 153 -13.15 19.61 -8.38
N ARG A 154 -12.32 18.95 -9.21
CA ARG A 154 -12.56 18.83 -10.67
C ARG A 154 -13.75 17.95 -11.03
N GLY A 155 -14.30 17.19 -10.08
CA GLY A 155 -15.39 16.27 -10.34
C GLY A 155 -14.96 14.98 -11.04
N ASP A 156 -13.66 14.61 -10.98
CA ASP A 156 -13.13 13.39 -11.60
C ASP A 156 -13.78 12.10 -11.05
N PHE A 157 -14.45 12.19 -9.90
CA PHE A 157 -15.14 11.08 -9.24
C PHE A 157 -16.66 11.07 -9.47
N ARG A 158 -17.21 12.02 -10.24
CA ARG A 158 -18.63 12.09 -10.58
C ARG A 158 -19.08 10.84 -11.32
N GLU A 159 -20.35 10.50 -11.14
CA GLU A 159 -20.97 9.40 -11.88
C GLU A 159 -20.89 9.66 -13.40
N GLY A 160 -20.45 8.65 -14.16
CA GLY A 160 -20.21 8.77 -15.60
C GLY A 160 -18.84 9.32 -16.01
N SER A 161 -17.99 9.72 -15.06
CA SER A 161 -16.63 10.21 -15.33
C SER A 161 -15.73 9.16 -16.00
N ALA A 162 -14.74 9.63 -16.76
CA ALA A 162 -13.75 8.76 -17.40
C ALA A 162 -12.98 7.91 -16.37
N LEU A 163 -12.74 8.44 -15.17
CA LEU A 163 -12.06 7.74 -14.08
C LEU A 163 -12.91 6.59 -13.54
N GLN A 164 -14.22 6.79 -13.35
CA GLN A 164 -15.13 5.74 -12.91
C GLN A 164 -15.27 4.64 -13.95
N LYS A 165 -15.44 4.99 -15.23
CA LYS A 165 -15.47 4.03 -16.36
C LYS A 165 -14.17 3.23 -16.43
N LYS A 166 -13.02 3.89 -16.22
CA LYS A 166 -11.73 3.21 -16.15
C LYS A 166 -11.67 2.26 -14.97
N ARG A 167 -12.12 2.66 -13.78
CA ARG A 167 -12.13 1.82 -12.55
C ARG A 167 -13.03 0.59 -12.67
N GLY A 168 -14.20 0.70 -13.28
CA GLY A 168 -15.07 -0.44 -13.59
C GLY A 168 -14.39 -1.45 -14.53
N ASN A 169 -13.54 -0.97 -15.45
CA ASN A 169 -12.80 -1.79 -16.42
C ASN A 169 -11.43 -2.28 -15.92
N ILE A 170 -10.90 -1.77 -14.80
CA ILE A 170 -9.61 -2.21 -14.23
C ILE A 170 -9.65 -3.70 -13.86
N GLY A 171 -10.84 -4.25 -13.58
CA GLY A 171 -11.01 -5.68 -13.36
C GLY A 171 -10.77 -6.57 -14.59
N LEU A 172 -10.59 -6.01 -15.80
CA LEU A 172 -10.66 -6.80 -17.04
C LEU A 172 -9.52 -6.66 -18.05
N LYS A 173 -8.61 -5.67 -17.97
CA LYS A 173 -7.40 -5.60 -18.84
C LYS A 173 -6.40 -4.52 -18.38
N LEU A 174 -5.12 -4.87 -18.24
CA LEU A 174 -4.05 -3.87 -18.16
C LEU A 174 -3.97 -3.11 -19.49
N SER A 175 -3.48 -1.86 -19.47
CA SER A 175 -3.30 -1.10 -20.72
C SER A 175 -2.22 -1.75 -21.60
N LYS A 176 -2.34 -1.65 -22.94
CA LYS A 176 -1.32 -2.18 -23.87
C LYS A 176 0.09 -1.69 -23.53
N GLY A 177 0.22 -0.41 -23.15
CA GLY A 177 1.50 0.17 -22.73
C GLY A 177 2.09 -0.49 -21.49
N MET A 178 1.27 -0.91 -20.51
CA MET A 178 1.74 -1.63 -19.32
C MET A 178 2.23 -3.04 -19.66
N TYR A 179 1.55 -3.75 -20.58
CA TYR A 179 2.05 -5.05 -21.04
C TYR A 179 3.39 -4.93 -21.75
N ILE A 180 3.54 -3.93 -22.62
CA ILE A 180 4.80 -3.65 -23.31
C ILE A 180 5.91 -3.29 -22.33
N SER A 181 5.63 -2.45 -21.31
CA SER A 181 6.64 -2.09 -20.31
C SER A 181 7.07 -3.29 -19.47
N ILE A 182 6.12 -4.17 -19.10
CA ILE A 182 6.44 -5.41 -18.38
C ILE A 182 7.32 -6.31 -19.27
N GLY A 183 6.96 -6.48 -20.55
CA GLY A 183 7.73 -7.28 -21.51
C GLY A 183 9.15 -6.75 -21.73
N CYS A 184 9.32 -5.44 -21.93
CA CYS A 184 10.64 -4.81 -22.05
C CYS A 184 11.47 -4.99 -20.79
N PHE A 185 10.86 -4.85 -19.61
CA PHE A 185 11.57 -5.05 -18.34
C PHE A 185 12.06 -6.49 -18.19
N PHE A 186 11.23 -7.49 -18.55
CA PHE A 186 11.65 -8.89 -18.58
C PHE A 186 12.77 -9.17 -19.58
N ALA A 187 12.68 -8.61 -20.79
CA ALA A 187 13.75 -8.75 -21.79
C ALA A 187 15.07 -8.15 -21.27
N LEU A 188 15.01 -7.03 -20.57
CA LEU A 188 16.17 -6.37 -19.98
C LEU A 188 16.81 -7.20 -18.86
N ILE A 189 16.00 -7.89 -18.03
CA ILE A 189 16.49 -8.87 -17.05
C ILE A 189 17.16 -10.08 -17.72
N LEU A 190 16.60 -10.58 -18.82
CA LEU A 190 17.19 -11.71 -19.55
C LEU A 190 18.52 -11.32 -20.19
N VAL A 191 18.59 -10.14 -20.82
CA VAL A 191 19.83 -9.62 -21.41
C VAL A 191 20.90 -9.41 -20.33
N SER A 192 20.54 -8.87 -19.17
CA SER A 192 21.52 -8.67 -18.09
C SER A 192 22.08 -9.99 -17.56
N ARG A 193 21.28 -11.06 -17.51
CA ARG A 193 21.76 -12.40 -17.13
C ARG A 193 22.70 -13.03 -18.16
N VAL A 194 22.53 -12.71 -19.44
CA VAL A 194 23.40 -13.23 -20.51
C VAL A 194 24.71 -12.45 -20.57
N VAL A 195 24.66 -11.12 -20.40
CA VAL A 195 25.84 -10.25 -20.46
C VAL A 195 26.67 -10.34 -19.16
N GLY A 196 26.02 -10.47 -18.01
CA GLY A 196 26.65 -10.52 -16.69
C GLY A 196 27.36 -9.22 -16.28
N GLY A 197 28.03 -9.27 -15.13
CA GLY A 197 28.83 -8.17 -14.60
C GLY A 197 27.99 -6.93 -14.24
N VAL A 198 28.50 -5.74 -14.55
CA VAL A 198 27.91 -4.45 -14.17
C VAL A 198 26.46 -4.29 -14.64
N MET A 199 26.08 -4.91 -15.76
CA MET A 199 24.71 -4.88 -16.26
C MET A 199 23.75 -5.60 -15.31
N GLU A 200 24.17 -6.66 -14.63
CA GLU A 200 23.34 -7.37 -13.66
C GLU A 200 23.05 -6.49 -12.43
N ASP A 201 24.09 -5.81 -11.91
CA ASP A 201 23.99 -4.90 -10.77
C ASP A 201 23.06 -3.72 -11.05
N VAL A 202 23.17 -3.13 -12.25
CA VAL A 202 22.29 -2.04 -12.70
C VAL A 202 20.83 -2.50 -12.74
N VAL A 203 20.58 -3.72 -13.21
CA VAL A 203 19.22 -4.29 -13.27
C VAL A 203 18.66 -4.59 -11.89
N TYR A 204 19.47 -5.12 -10.96
CA TYR A 204 19.04 -5.31 -9.57
C TYR A 204 18.68 -3.97 -8.91
N CYS A 205 19.54 -2.95 -9.06
CA CYS A 205 19.25 -1.61 -8.55
C CYS A 205 17.95 -1.04 -9.14
N LEU A 206 17.78 -1.11 -10.47
CA LEU A 206 16.58 -0.63 -11.16
C LEU A 206 15.32 -1.34 -10.64
N SER A 207 15.41 -2.66 -10.41
CA SER A 207 14.32 -3.49 -9.89
C SER A 207 13.89 -3.03 -8.49
N PHE A 208 14.84 -2.70 -7.62
CA PHE A 208 14.53 -2.17 -6.29
C PHE A 208 13.85 -0.80 -6.36
N PHE A 209 14.36 0.12 -7.18
CA PHE A 209 13.72 1.44 -7.37
C PHE A 209 12.30 1.32 -7.92
N ILE A 210 12.09 0.46 -8.92
CA ILE A 210 10.76 0.19 -9.46
C ILE A 210 9.85 -0.40 -8.37
N GLY A 211 10.36 -1.35 -7.57
CA GLY A 211 9.64 -1.91 -6.43
C GLY A 211 9.18 -0.84 -5.44
N ILE A 212 10.09 0.06 -5.04
CA ILE A 212 9.79 1.22 -4.17
C ILE A 212 8.70 2.10 -4.78
N LEU A 213 8.81 2.45 -6.08
CA LEU A 213 7.84 3.31 -6.75
C LEU A 213 6.45 2.66 -6.84
N ILE A 214 6.39 1.36 -7.15
CA ILE A 214 5.14 0.61 -7.22
C ILE A 214 4.47 0.54 -5.85
N THR A 215 5.22 0.23 -4.79
CA THR A 215 4.65 0.17 -3.44
C THR A 215 4.25 1.56 -2.96
N LEU A 216 5.05 2.61 -3.22
CA LEU A 216 4.70 3.99 -2.90
C LEU A 216 3.48 4.49 -3.69
N ALA A 217 3.25 4.01 -4.91
CA ALA A 217 2.02 4.30 -5.64
C ALA A 217 0.76 3.78 -4.89
N GLY A 218 0.90 2.74 -4.06
CA GLY A 218 -0.16 2.28 -3.16
C GLY A 218 -0.60 3.34 -2.13
N VAL A 219 0.29 4.26 -1.73
CA VAL A 219 -0.03 5.38 -0.83
C VAL A 219 -1.02 6.35 -1.47
N SER A 220 -1.09 6.42 -2.80
CA SER A 220 -2.04 7.28 -3.53
C SER A 220 -3.51 6.98 -3.21
N LEU A 221 -3.80 5.75 -2.79
CA LEU A 221 -5.14 5.32 -2.42
C LEU A 221 -5.50 5.76 -0.98
N PHE A 222 -4.51 6.08 -0.15
CA PHE A 222 -4.72 6.34 1.27
C PHE A 222 -5.63 7.56 1.55
N PRO A 223 -5.43 8.73 0.91
CA PRO A 223 -6.29 9.89 1.15
C PRO A 223 -7.74 9.62 0.77
N GLU A 224 -7.97 8.90 -0.33
CA GLU A 224 -9.30 8.48 -0.77
C GLU A 224 -9.95 7.52 0.24
N HIS A 225 -9.17 6.58 0.78
CA HIS A 225 -9.62 5.63 1.79
C HIS A 225 -10.03 6.33 3.10
N LEU A 226 -9.22 7.28 3.57
CA LEU A 226 -9.51 8.07 4.77
C LEU A 226 -10.76 8.96 4.59
N PHE A 227 -10.88 9.59 3.42
CA PHE A 227 -12.05 10.42 3.11
C PHE A 227 -13.33 9.56 3.05
N THR A 228 -13.26 8.38 2.44
CA THR A 228 -14.37 7.42 2.41
C THR A 228 -14.76 6.96 3.82
N ALA A 229 -13.76 6.67 4.67
CA ALA A 229 -14.01 6.29 6.06
C ALA A 229 -14.74 7.42 6.81
N TYR A 230 -14.27 8.67 6.66
CA TYR A 230 -14.91 9.84 7.25
C TYR A 230 -16.39 9.96 6.83
N CYS A 231 -16.70 9.78 5.55
CA CYS A 231 -18.08 9.83 5.05
C CYS A 231 -18.96 8.73 5.67
N LYS A 232 -18.45 7.50 5.78
CA LYS A 232 -19.16 6.38 6.43
C LYS A 232 -19.46 6.64 7.91
N PHE A 233 -18.53 7.27 8.64
CA PHE A 233 -18.77 7.61 10.06
C PHE A 233 -19.82 8.72 10.22
N LYS A 234 -19.91 9.66 9.28
CA LYS A 234 -20.71 10.87 9.44
C LYS A 234 -22.13 10.77 8.84
N ILE A 235 -22.34 9.96 7.81
CA ILE A 235 -23.58 9.95 7.02
C ILE A 235 -24.26 8.58 7.13
N LYS A 236 -25.51 8.56 7.61
CA LYS A 236 -26.26 7.33 7.89
C LYS A 236 -26.59 6.52 6.63
N GLU A 237 -26.87 7.17 5.51
CA GLU A 237 -27.21 6.55 4.20
C GLU A 237 -26.12 5.63 3.63
N PHE A 238 -24.89 5.69 4.16
CA PHE A 238 -23.79 4.82 3.77
C PHE A 238 -23.68 3.53 4.61
N HIS A 239 -24.54 3.36 5.61
CA HIS A 239 -24.65 2.09 6.34
C HIS A 239 -25.52 1.16 5.51
N ILE A 240 -25.06 -0.07 5.29
CA ILE A 240 -25.93 -1.09 4.71
C ILE A 240 -27.01 -1.40 5.74
N GLU A 241 -28.24 -1.01 5.44
CA GLU A 241 -29.43 -1.49 6.15
C GLU A 241 -29.47 -3.01 5.99
N GLY A 242 -29.36 -3.70 7.13
CA GLY A 242 -29.31 -5.16 7.20
C GLY A 242 -30.64 -5.80 6.94
#